data_AF-A0AAD7S238-F1
#
_entry.id   AF-A0AAD7S238-F1
#
_cell.length_a   1.000
_cell.length_b   1.000
_cell.length_c   1.000
_cell.angle_alpha   90.00
_cell.angle_beta   90.00
_cell.angle_gamma   90.00
#
_symmetry.space_group_name_H-M   'P 1'
#
loop_
_entity.id
_entity.type
_entity.pdbx_description
1 polymer ?
#
loop_
_entity_poly.entity_id
_entity_poly.type
_entity_poly.pdbx_seq_one_letter_code
_entity_poly.pdbx_strand_id
1 'polypeptide(L)'
;MLMDGAEDFRTKYVGMIYQNYDTGKDKYIEELPDRLSKFEAILSHNKSGFLVGDKVSIADYSLFDVLLNHQVLCSSCLDSFPAVKSFVEKMAARPKIKAFLESDAYKKLPINGNGKQ
;
A
#
# COMPACT_ATOMS: atom_id res chain seq x y z
N MET A 1 7.67 -15.26 -1.26
CA MET A 1 7.47 -14.84 0.14
C MET A 1 6.56 -13.62 0.18
N LEU A 2 6.00 -13.21 1.33
CA LEU A 2 5.06 -12.06 1.40
C LEU A 2 5.69 -10.72 1.00
N MET A 3 6.99 -10.58 1.21
CA MET A 3 7.75 -9.43 0.71
C MET A 3 7.73 -9.37 -0.83
N ASP A 4 7.95 -10.50 -1.50
CA ASP A 4 7.88 -10.59 -2.97
C ASP A 4 6.47 -10.26 -3.48
N GLY A 5 5.42 -10.64 -2.74
CA GLY A 5 4.05 -10.27 -3.07
C GLY A 5 3.80 -8.76 -3.02
N ALA A 6 4.39 -8.06 -2.03
CA ALA A 6 4.36 -6.60 -1.97
C ALA A 6 5.18 -5.97 -3.11
N GLU A 7 6.30 -6.58 -3.49
CA GLU A 7 7.13 -6.11 -4.60
C GLU A 7 6.46 -6.29 -5.97
N ASP A 8 5.78 -7.42 -6.20
CA ASP A 8 4.97 -7.63 -7.40
C ASP A 8 3.86 -6.57 -7.53
N PHE A 9 3.28 -6.18 -6.39
CA PHE A 9 2.26 -5.13 -6.35
C PHE A 9 2.86 -3.76 -6.68
N ARG A 10 4.01 -3.43 -6.08
CA ARG A 10 4.78 -2.22 -6.35
C ARG A 10 5.23 -2.12 -7.80
N THR A 11 5.80 -3.18 -8.36
CA THR A 11 6.29 -3.21 -9.74
C THR A 11 5.16 -2.94 -10.73
N LYS A 12 3.96 -3.48 -10.50
CA LYS A 12 2.78 -3.18 -11.34
C LYS A 12 2.34 -1.72 -11.23
N TYR A 13 2.33 -1.15 -10.01
CA TYR A 13 2.06 0.27 -9.81
C TYR A 13 3.07 1.14 -10.56
N VAL A 14 4.36 0.89 -10.37
CA VAL A 14 5.44 1.64 -11.02
C VAL A 14 5.36 1.52 -12.55
N GLY A 15 5.09 0.32 -13.08
CA GLY A 15 4.88 0.11 -14.51
C GLY A 15 3.74 0.99 -15.05
N MET A 16 2.61 1.01 -14.35
CA MET A 16 1.49 1.89 -14.70
C MET A 16 1.89 3.37 -14.63
N ILE A 17 2.49 3.83 -13.53
CA ILE A 17 2.90 5.23 -13.33
C ILE A 17 3.84 5.75 -14.42
N TYR A 18 4.86 4.99 -14.78
CA TYR A 18 5.93 5.48 -15.66
C TYR A 18 5.74 5.14 -17.14
N GLN A 19 4.95 4.11 -17.46
CA GLN A 19 4.85 3.62 -18.84
C GLN A 19 3.46 3.83 -19.45
N ASN A 20 2.39 3.84 -18.65
CA ASN A 20 1.03 3.78 -19.19
C ASN A 20 -0.03 4.48 -18.33
N TYR A 21 0.32 5.58 -17.65
CA TYR A 21 -0.59 6.22 -16.68
C TYR A 21 -1.87 6.74 -17.36
N ASP A 22 -1.74 7.49 -18.45
CA ASP A 22 -2.84 8.27 -19.02
C ASP A 22 -3.93 7.39 -19.66
N THR A 23 -3.58 6.18 -20.10
CA THR A 23 -4.51 5.23 -20.74
C THR A 23 -4.71 3.95 -19.92
N GLY A 24 -3.84 3.65 -18.97
CA GLY A 24 -3.83 2.40 -18.20
C GLY A 24 -4.30 2.52 -16.76
N LYS A 25 -4.44 3.74 -16.21
CA LYS A 25 -4.84 3.96 -14.83
C LYS A 25 -6.21 3.35 -14.50
N ASP A 26 -7.22 3.58 -15.34
CA ASP A 26 -8.58 3.11 -15.05
C ASP A 26 -8.66 1.58 -14.99
N LYS A 27 -8.05 0.91 -15.98
CA LYS A 27 -7.92 -0.56 -15.99
C LYS A 27 -7.13 -1.07 -14.79
N TYR A 28 -6.06 -0.37 -14.40
CA TYR A 28 -5.29 -0.73 -13.22
C TYR A 28 -6.14 -0.69 -11.96
N ILE A 29 -6.96 0.36 -11.79
CA ILE A 29 -7.88 0.54 -10.67
C ILE A 29 -8.99 -0.53 -10.69
N GLU A 30 -9.52 -0.88 -11.86
CA GLU A 30 -10.51 -1.95 -12.02
C GLU A 30 -9.97 -3.31 -11.53
N GLU A 31 -8.70 -3.61 -11.81
CA GLU A 31 -8.03 -4.84 -11.38
C GLU A 31 -7.47 -4.77 -9.93
N LEU A 32 -7.54 -3.61 -9.29
CA LEU A 32 -6.97 -3.40 -7.95
C LEU A 32 -7.62 -4.28 -6.87
N PRO A 33 -8.96 -4.46 -6.84
CA PRO A 33 -9.63 -5.36 -5.88
C PRO A 33 -9.08 -6.79 -5.88
N ASP A 34 -8.76 -7.35 -7.05
CA ASP A 34 -8.23 -8.72 -7.17
C ASP A 34 -6.83 -8.87 -6.56
N ARG A 35 -6.05 -7.78 -6.53
CA ARG A 35 -4.74 -7.76 -5.89
C ARG A 35 -4.89 -7.59 -4.38
N LEU A 36 -5.75 -6.67 -3.95
CA LEU A 36 -6.01 -6.39 -2.53
C LEU A 36 -6.67 -7.57 -1.81
N SER A 37 -7.53 -8.34 -2.48
CA SER A 37 -8.21 -9.51 -1.91
C SER A 37 -7.25 -10.56 -1.34
N LYS A 38 -6.06 -10.70 -1.95
CA LYS A 38 -5.01 -11.63 -1.46
C LYS A 38 -4.44 -11.16 -0.13
N PHE A 39 -4.15 -9.87 -0.02
CA PHE A 39 -3.66 -9.28 1.24
C PHE A 39 -4.74 -9.24 2.31
N GLU A 40 -5.99 -8.97 1.93
CA GLU A 40 -7.15 -9.05 2.81
C GLU A 40 -7.29 -10.44 3.41
N ALA A 41 -7.19 -11.49 2.59
CA ALA A 41 -7.21 -12.86 3.08
C ALA A 41 -6.08 -13.09 4.09
N ILE A 42 -4.83 -12.73 3.77
CA ILE A 42 -3.68 -12.93 4.67
C ILE A 42 -3.89 -12.21 6.02
N LEU A 43 -4.24 -10.93 5.98
CA LEU A 43 -4.42 -10.11 7.18
C LEU A 43 -5.64 -10.52 8.01
N SER A 44 -6.71 -11.01 7.36
CA SER A 44 -7.89 -11.55 8.05
C SER A 44 -7.58 -12.83 8.82
N HIS A 45 -6.63 -13.64 8.36
CA HIS A 45 -6.24 -14.88 9.04
C HIS A 45 -5.28 -14.62 10.22
N ASN A 46 -4.47 -13.57 10.17
CA ASN A 46 -3.52 -13.27 11.24
C ASN A 46 -4.07 -12.26 12.25
N LYS A 47 -4.43 -12.74 13.45
CA LYS A 47 -5.01 -11.95 14.53
C LYS A 47 -4.11 -10.82 15.06
N SER A 48 -2.82 -10.85 14.80
CA SER A 48 -1.93 -9.78 15.25
C SER A 48 -2.13 -8.47 14.48
N GLY A 49 -2.75 -8.52 13.29
CA GLY A 49 -2.82 -7.39 12.38
C GLY A 49 -1.48 -7.05 11.70
N PHE A 50 -0.54 -8.00 11.67
CA PHE A 50 0.64 -7.97 10.81
C PHE A 50 0.55 -9.10 9.78
N LEU A 51 1.37 -9.04 8.74
CA LEU A 51 1.40 -10.06 7.69
C LEU A 51 1.80 -11.44 8.21
N VAL A 52 2.74 -11.52 9.17
CA VAL A 52 3.23 -12.79 9.74
C VAL A 52 3.47 -12.65 11.24
N GLY A 53 3.07 -13.67 12.00
CA GLY A 53 3.35 -13.75 13.43
C GLY A 53 2.76 -12.58 14.21
N ASP A 54 3.37 -12.22 15.33
CA ASP A 54 2.90 -11.21 16.27
C ASP A 54 3.74 -9.91 16.27
N LYS A 55 4.79 -9.86 15.45
CA LYS A 55 5.73 -8.74 15.36
C LYS A 55 5.79 -8.17 13.95
N VAL A 56 5.98 -6.87 13.87
CA VAL A 56 6.24 -6.19 12.60
C VAL A 56 7.52 -6.70 11.95
N SER A 57 7.50 -6.82 10.63
CA SER A 57 8.61 -7.25 9.79
C SER A 57 8.82 -6.29 8.62
N ILE A 58 9.87 -6.53 7.83
CA ILE A 58 10.13 -5.75 6.61
C ILE A 58 9.01 -5.90 5.57
N ALA A 59 8.32 -7.04 5.54
CA ALA A 59 7.20 -7.25 4.63
C ALA A 59 6.04 -6.30 4.94
N ASP A 60 5.79 -6.01 6.22
CA ASP A 60 4.75 -5.07 6.64
C ASP A 60 5.07 -3.65 6.16
N TYR A 61 6.32 -3.19 6.33
CA TYR A 61 6.72 -1.87 5.84
C TYR A 61 6.65 -1.78 4.31
N SER A 62 7.04 -2.84 3.59
CA SER A 62 6.97 -2.87 2.12
C SER A 62 5.53 -2.77 1.62
N LEU A 63 4.60 -3.53 2.21
CA LEU A 63 3.18 -3.47 1.86
C LEU A 63 2.55 -2.13 2.28
N PHE A 64 2.88 -1.64 3.48
CA PHE A 64 2.36 -0.37 3.98
C PHE A 64 2.69 0.80 3.04
N ASP A 65 3.95 0.91 2.62
CA ASP A 65 4.40 1.98 1.72
C ASP A 65 3.66 1.96 0.37
N VAL A 66 3.54 0.78 -0.25
CA VAL A 66 2.80 0.69 -1.53
C VAL A 66 1.31 0.98 -1.35
N LEU A 67 0.70 0.62 -0.22
CA LEU A 67 -0.71 0.93 0.07
C LEU A 67 -0.96 2.43 0.25
N LEU A 68 -0.03 3.18 0.87
CA LEU A 68 -0.14 4.64 0.95
C LEU A 68 -0.21 5.28 -0.45
N ASN A 69 0.59 4.80 -1.39
CA ASN A 69 0.54 5.28 -2.78
C ASN A 69 -0.81 4.98 -3.43
N HIS A 70 -1.39 3.80 -3.16
CA HIS A 70 -2.70 3.43 -3.70
C HIS A 70 -3.85 4.25 -3.11
N GLN A 71 -3.76 4.67 -1.85
CA GLN A 71 -4.73 5.60 -1.26
C GLN A 71 -4.69 6.99 -1.91
N VAL A 72 -3.53 7.42 -2.43
CA VAL A 72 -3.42 8.64 -3.23
C VAL A 72 -3.95 8.43 -4.65
N LEU A 73 -3.66 7.27 -5.27
CA LEU A 73 -4.12 6.93 -6.62
C LEU A 73 -5.65 6.80 -6.71
N CYS A 74 -6.26 6.14 -5.70
CA CYS A 74 -7.69 5.85 -5.58
C CYS A 74 -8.09 5.83 -4.09
N SER A 75 -8.66 6.92 -3.60
CA SER A 75 -8.92 7.13 -2.16
C SER A 75 -9.86 6.10 -1.52
N SER A 76 -10.76 5.50 -2.29
CA SER A 76 -11.72 4.49 -1.82
C SER A 76 -11.24 3.04 -2.00
N CYS A 77 -10.01 2.82 -2.48
CA CYS A 77 -9.56 1.47 -2.85
C CYS A 77 -9.56 0.45 -1.70
N LEU A 78 -9.55 0.91 -0.45
CA LEU A 78 -9.52 0.04 0.74
C LEU A 78 -10.89 -0.12 1.42
N ASP A 79 -11.94 0.54 0.94
CA ASP A 79 -13.23 0.56 1.66
C ASP A 79 -13.91 -0.82 1.73
N SER A 80 -13.66 -1.69 0.75
CA SER A 80 -14.13 -3.08 0.73
C SER A 80 -13.17 -4.07 1.40
N PHE A 81 -12.05 -3.61 1.96
CA PHE A 81 -10.96 -4.44 2.49
C PHE A 81 -10.64 -4.04 3.95
N PRO A 82 -11.53 -4.36 4.91
CA PRO A 82 -11.41 -3.90 6.29
C PRO A 82 -10.11 -4.35 6.99
N ALA A 83 -9.59 -5.56 6.72
CA ALA A 83 -8.34 -6.01 7.33
C ALA A 83 -7.13 -5.25 6.77
N VAL A 84 -7.08 -5.00 5.46
CA VAL A 84 -6.06 -4.15 4.83
C VAL A 84 -6.15 -2.71 5.34
N LYS A 85 -7.36 -2.15 5.45
CA LYS A 85 -7.58 -0.80 5.99
C LYS A 85 -7.09 -0.69 7.44
N SER A 86 -7.47 -1.64 8.29
CA SER A 86 -7.00 -1.69 9.68
C SER A 86 -5.48 -1.87 9.79
N PHE A 87 -4.87 -2.65 8.89
CA PHE A 87 -3.42 -2.79 8.82
C PHE A 87 -2.72 -1.45 8.52
N VAL A 88 -3.21 -0.68 7.54
CA VAL A 88 -2.66 0.64 7.20
C VAL A 88 -2.79 1.60 8.40
N GLU A 89 -3.97 1.65 9.03
CA GLU A 89 -4.21 2.48 10.21
C GLU A 89 -3.28 2.10 11.37
N LYS A 90 -3.12 0.80 11.64
CA LYS A 90 -2.21 0.28 12.67
C LYS A 90 -0.77 0.67 12.41
N MET A 91 -0.30 0.54 11.17
CA MET A 91 1.07 0.89 10.78
C MET A 91 1.31 2.40 10.87
N ALA A 92 0.38 3.22 10.38
CA ALA A 92 0.44 4.67 10.44
C ALA A 92 0.40 5.21 11.88
N ALA A 93 -0.33 4.54 12.79
CA ALA A 93 -0.44 4.94 14.20
C ALA A 93 0.84 4.73 15.03
N ARG A 94 1.83 3.98 14.52
CA ARG A 94 3.09 3.73 15.23
C ARG A 94 3.82 5.06 15.46
N PRO A 95 4.25 5.43 16.69
CA PRO A 95 4.69 6.80 16.99
C PRO A 95 5.76 7.37 16.06
N LYS A 96 6.80 6.58 15.74
CA LYS A 96 7.87 7.02 14.83
C LYS A 96 7.43 7.13 13.37
N ILE A 97 6.49 6.27 12.95
CA ILE A 97 5.91 6.33 11.60
C ILE A 97 5.00 7.54 11.48
N LYS A 98 4.09 7.73 12.45
CA LYS A 98 3.22 8.90 12.51
C LYS A 98 4.02 10.20 12.44
N ALA A 99 5.04 10.34 13.29
CA ALA A 99 5.92 11.51 13.28
C ALA A 99 6.64 11.71 11.94
N PHE A 100 7.07 10.63 11.28
CA PHE A 100 7.70 10.69 9.97
C PHE A 100 6.71 11.13 8.88
N LEU A 101 5.51 10.54 8.80
CA LEU A 101 4.46 10.90 7.84
C LEU A 101 3.98 12.35 8.03
N GLU A 102 4.01 12.85 9.27
CA GLU A 102 3.64 14.24 9.59
C GLU A 102 4.76 15.25 9.29
N SER A 103 6.00 14.79 9.09
CA SER A 103 7.17 15.64 8.90
C SER A 103 7.21 16.33 7.53
N ASP A 104 7.85 17.50 7.49
CA ASP A 104 8.16 18.21 6.25
C ASP A 104 8.99 17.38 5.27
N ALA A 105 9.90 16.55 5.78
CA ALA A 105 10.77 15.73 4.97
C ALA A 105 9.98 14.70 4.14
N TYR A 106 8.89 14.16 4.70
CA TYR A 106 7.99 13.28 3.98
C TYR A 106 7.06 14.06 3.04
N LYS A 107 6.37 15.08 3.57
CA LYS A 107 5.33 15.83 2.83
C LYS A 107 5.84 16.63 1.62
N LYS A 108 7.10 17.05 1.63
CA LYS A 108 7.70 17.84 0.52
C LYS A 108 8.20 16.97 -0.63
N LEU A 109 8.31 15.66 -0.45
CA LEU A 109 8.76 14.77 -1.51
C LEU A 109 7.58 14.33 -2.37
N PRO A 110 7.71 14.34 -3.71
CA PRO A 110 6.73 13.71 -4.56
C PRO A 110 6.79 12.18 -4.37
N ILE A 111 5.65 11.51 -4.54
CA ILE A 111 5.60 10.04 -4.49
C ILE A 111 6.43 9.44 -5.63
N ASN A 112 6.31 10.02 -6.84
CA ASN A 112 7.02 9.57 -8.03
C ASN A 112 7.75 10.75 -8.70
N GLY A 113 8.88 10.47 -9.35
CA GLY A 113 9.72 11.49 -9.98
C GLY A 113 9.11 12.16 -11.23
N ASN A 114 8.05 11.59 -11.80
CA ASN A 114 7.36 12.13 -12.98
C ASN A 114 6.11 12.96 -12.64
N GLY A 115 5.86 13.25 -11.36
CA GLY A 115 4.71 14.06 -10.90
C GLY A 115 3.34 13.36 -10.97
N LYS A 116 3.30 12.09 -11.39
CA LYS A 116 2.07 11.27 -11.40
C LYS A 116 1.94 10.52 -10.08
N GLN A 117 0.72 10.32 -9.59
CA GLN A 117 0.43 9.59 -8.35
C GLN A 117 -0.94 8.93 -8.36
#